data_AF-A0A9P8AFD2-F1
#
_entry.id   AF-A0A9P8AFD2-F1
#
_cell.length_a   1.000
_cell.length_b   1.000
_cell.length_c   1.000
_cell.angle_alpha   90.00
_cell.angle_beta   90.00
_cell.angle_gamma   90.00
#
_symmetry.space_group_name_H-M   'P 1'
#
loop_
_entity.id
_entity.type
_entity.pdbx_description
1 polymer ?
#
loop_
_entity_poly.entity_id
_entity_poly.type
_entity_poly.pdbx_seq_one_letter_code
_entity_poly.pdbx_strand_id
1 'polypeptide(L)'
;MKECSTAMYTTATLGFVVDVDISNFLDRTGPEGLHVNSLAEYTGLDPSHLGRILRFLATRHIFKECSPNVFKNNRLSSVLRDSKLPVSNSETQRTDKYSSPSFSSFVSFCADESMKVSCHLSDFIKNPKEHVSPFNRAFSPCATTWEWFKQPGNGWRVARFGSAMENLSDSIPAETLLNAIDWKSLESDEFVVDVGGGVGSAALMLYKHSPHLNYVVQDLDVQISAGTKFWERNALQGLQTGRVRLQSKGCLLFSSDA
;
A
#
# COMPACT_ATOMS: atom_id res chain seq x y z
N MET A 1 -12.87 24.53 -3.42
CA MET A 1 -13.69 24.19 -2.23
C MET A 1 -14.69 23.07 -2.50
N LYS A 2 -15.75 23.25 -3.31
CA LYS A 2 -16.74 22.18 -3.58
C LYS A 2 -16.12 20.85 -4.01
N GLU A 3 -15.19 20.87 -4.98
CA GLU A 3 -14.50 19.67 -5.45
C GLU A 3 -13.73 18.98 -4.33
N CYS A 4 -12.88 19.70 -3.61
CA CYS A 4 -12.13 19.19 -2.45
C CYS A 4 -13.05 18.60 -1.37
N SER A 5 -14.17 19.25 -1.06
CA SER A 5 -15.14 18.78 -0.07
C SER A 5 -15.83 17.47 -0.47
N THR A 6 -15.88 17.17 -1.77
CA THR A 6 -16.49 15.95 -2.32
C THR A 6 -15.47 14.89 -2.75
N ALA A 7 -14.19 15.10 -2.45
CA ALA A 7 -13.11 14.21 -2.89
C ALA A 7 -13.26 12.76 -2.37
N MET A 8 -13.94 12.58 -1.23
CA MET A 8 -14.20 11.26 -0.65
C MET A 8 -15.00 10.34 -1.60
N TYR A 9 -15.87 10.88 -2.46
CA TYR A 9 -16.58 10.06 -3.45
C TYR A 9 -15.64 9.47 -4.49
N THR A 10 -14.60 10.21 -4.89
CA THR A 10 -13.55 9.69 -5.79
C THR A 10 -12.79 8.57 -5.10
N THR A 11 -12.38 8.75 -3.84
CA THR A 11 -11.68 7.71 -3.08
C THR A 11 -12.54 6.45 -2.90
N ALA A 12 -13.81 6.61 -2.51
CA ALA A 12 -14.72 5.49 -2.31
C ALA A 12 -14.99 4.70 -3.60
N THR A 13 -15.20 5.40 -4.72
CA THR A 13 -15.44 4.76 -6.03
C THR A 13 -14.20 4.08 -6.59
N LEU A 14 -13.01 4.65 -6.38
CA LEU A 14 -11.73 4.00 -6.67
C LEU A 14 -11.53 2.72 -5.85
N GLY A 15 -11.82 2.77 -4.55
CA GLY A 15 -11.81 1.58 -3.69
C GLY A 15 -12.74 0.50 -4.19
N PHE A 16 -13.97 0.86 -4.57
CA PHE A 16 -14.95 -0.08 -5.11
C PHE A 16 -14.45 -0.79 -6.38
N VAL A 17 -13.93 -0.06 -7.37
CA VAL A 17 -13.47 -0.69 -8.63
C VAL A 17 -12.25 -1.59 -8.43
N VAL A 18 -11.45 -1.33 -7.40
CA VAL A 18 -10.34 -2.22 -6.98
C VAL A 18 -10.88 -3.46 -6.25
N ASP A 19 -11.87 -3.30 -5.36
CA ASP A 19 -12.47 -4.38 -4.58
C ASP A 19 -13.11 -5.44 -5.48
N VAL A 20 -13.85 -4.99 -6.50
CA VAL A 20 -14.58 -5.87 -7.45
C VAL A 20 -13.81 -6.11 -8.76
N ASP A 21 -12.54 -5.73 -8.80
CA ASP A 21 -11.58 -6.08 -9.85
C ASP A 21 -11.94 -5.63 -11.29
N ILE A 22 -12.52 -4.44 -11.42
CA ILE A 22 -12.99 -3.93 -12.73
C ILE A 22 -11.83 -3.70 -13.71
N SER A 23 -10.73 -3.09 -13.25
CA SER A 23 -9.63 -2.71 -14.14
C SER A 23 -8.94 -3.93 -14.76
N ASN A 24 -8.74 -5.01 -14.01
CA ASN A 24 -8.16 -6.23 -14.56
C ASN A 24 -9.12 -6.94 -15.52
N PHE A 25 -10.42 -6.93 -15.22
CA PHE A 25 -11.41 -7.53 -16.10
C PHE A 25 -11.52 -6.79 -17.45
N LEU A 26 -11.54 -5.45 -17.43
CA LEU A 26 -11.55 -4.62 -18.64
C LEU A 26 -10.26 -4.76 -19.47
N ASP A 27 -9.13 -5.14 -18.86
CA ASP A 27 -7.86 -5.33 -19.58
C ASP A 27 -7.89 -6.55 -20.52
N ARG A 28 -8.75 -7.53 -20.22
CA ARG A 28 -8.95 -8.71 -21.08
C ARG A 28 -9.71 -8.36 -22.36
N THR A 29 -10.13 -7.11 -22.51
CA THR A 29 -11.04 -6.69 -23.58
C THR A 29 -10.33 -5.81 -24.57
N GLY A 30 -10.68 -6.00 -25.85
CA GLY A 30 -10.10 -5.25 -26.94
C GLY A 30 -10.43 -3.74 -26.89
N PRO A 31 -10.03 -2.98 -27.92
CA PRO A 31 -10.11 -1.51 -27.92
C PRO A 31 -11.54 -0.95 -27.83
N GLU A 32 -12.57 -1.78 -28.03
CA GLU A 32 -13.99 -1.39 -28.04
C GLU A 32 -14.58 -1.20 -26.63
N GLY A 33 -14.01 -1.84 -25.60
CA GLY A 33 -14.55 -1.84 -24.24
C GLY A 33 -15.69 -2.85 -24.03
N LEU A 34 -16.29 -2.82 -22.84
CA LEU A 34 -17.37 -3.73 -22.43
C LEU A 34 -18.60 -3.00 -21.92
N HIS A 35 -19.76 -3.56 -22.26
CA HIS A 35 -21.03 -3.12 -21.70
C HIS A 35 -21.14 -3.51 -20.20
N VAL A 36 -21.78 -2.67 -19.39
CA VAL A 36 -21.99 -2.90 -17.94
C VAL A 36 -22.68 -4.23 -17.62
N ASN A 37 -23.44 -4.79 -18.57
CA ASN A 37 -24.08 -6.10 -18.37
C ASN A 37 -23.04 -7.22 -18.26
N SER A 38 -21.98 -7.20 -19.06
CA SER A 38 -20.88 -8.17 -18.94
C SER A 38 -20.10 -7.98 -17.64
N LEU A 39 -19.98 -6.73 -17.16
CA LEU A 39 -19.41 -6.44 -15.84
C LEU A 39 -20.32 -6.95 -14.70
N ALA A 40 -21.64 -6.84 -14.86
CA ALA A 40 -22.62 -7.35 -13.92
C ALA A 40 -22.59 -8.88 -13.84
N GLU A 41 -22.49 -9.58 -14.99
CA GLU A 41 -22.31 -11.03 -15.05
C GLU A 41 -21.04 -11.49 -14.33
N TYR A 42 -19.94 -10.75 -14.49
CA TYR A 42 -18.66 -11.04 -13.84
C TYR A 42 -18.67 -10.78 -12.32
N THR A 43 -19.21 -9.63 -11.90
CA THR A 43 -19.17 -9.19 -10.50
C THR A 43 -20.35 -9.69 -9.66
N GLY A 44 -21.44 -10.11 -10.29
CA GLY A 44 -22.72 -10.39 -9.63
C GLY A 44 -23.47 -9.14 -9.14
N LEU A 45 -23.08 -7.95 -9.57
CA LEU A 45 -23.65 -6.67 -9.12
C LEU A 45 -24.65 -6.09 -10.12
N ASP A 46 -25.49 -5.16 -9.65
CA ASP A 46 -26.46 -4.47 -10.50
C ASP A 46 -25.76 -3.59 -11.57
N PRO A 47 -26.13 -3.75 -12.87
CA PRO A 47 -25.49 -3.02 -13.96
C PRO A 47 -25.69 -1.51 -13.89
N SER A 48 -26.80 -1.03 -13.29
CA SER A 48 -27.05 0.40 -13.13
C SER A 48 -26.11 1.02 -12.10
N HIS A 49 -25.78 0.30 -11.02
CA HIS A 49 -24.79 0.73 -10.03
C HIS A 49 -23.39 0.81 -10.65
N LEU A 50 -22.98 -0.23 -11.38
CA LEU A 50 -21.70 -0.27 -12.09
C LEU A 50 -21.60 0.89 -13.09
N GLY A 51 -22.63 1.11 -13.91
CA GLY A 51 -22.67 2.19 -14.88
C GLY A 51 -22.58 3.57 -14.24
N ARG A 52 -23.25 3.81 -13.11
CA ARG A 52 -23.18 5.10 -12.39
C ARG A 52 -21.79 5.37 -11.84
N ILE A 53 -21.14 4.37 -11.24
CA ILE A 53 -19.79 4.50 -10.67
C ILE A 53 -18.76 4.71 -11.79
N LEU A 54 -18.80 3.90 -12.84
CA LEU A 54 -17.85 4.02 -13.94
C LEU A 54 -18.03 5.31 -14.72
N ARG A 55 -19.27 5.77 -14.92
CA ARG A 55 -19.52 7.09 -15.52
C ARG A 55 -19.01 8.22 -14.64
N PHE A 56 -19.23 8.15 -13.33
CA PHE A 56 -18.67 9.13 -12.38
C PHE A 56 -17.14 9.21 -12.47
N LEU A 57 -16.45 8.07 -12.55
CA LEU A 57 -15.00 8.01 -12.72
C LEU A 57 -14.56 8.48 -14.11
N ALA A 58 -15.32 8.16 -15.17
CA ALA A 58 -15.01 8.59 -16.53
C ALA A 58 -15.04 10.12 -16.68
N THR A 59 -15.95 10.82 -15.98
CA THR A 59 -15.95 12.29 -15.93
C THR A 59 -14.70 12.88 -15.24
N ARG A 60 -13.93 12.07 -14.51
CA ARG A 60 -12.65 12.42 -13.88
C ARG A 60 -11.46 11.82 -14.63
N HIS A 61 -11.68 11.42 -15.89
CA HIS A 61 -10.68 10.80 -16.75
C HIS A 61 -10.13 9.45 -16.24
N ILE A 62 -10.84 8.78 -15.33
CA ILE A 62 -10.51 7.43 -14.86
C ILE A 62 -11.51 6.48 -15.54
N PHE A 63 -11.02 5.59 -16.41
CA PHE A 63 -11.82 4.87 -17.44
C PHE A 63 -12.32 5.78 -18.57
N LYS A 64 -12.81 5.17 -19.66
CA LYS A 64 -13.45 5.85 -20.78
C LYS A 64 -14.78 5.19 -21.10
N GLU A 65 -15.86 5.97 -21.12
CA GLU A 65 -17.15 5.55 -21.70
C GLU A 65 -17.07 5.72 -23.23
N CYS A 66 -17.07 4.61 -23.97
CA CYS A 66 -16.97 4.60 -25.44
C CYS A 66 -18.32 4.90 -26.10
N SER A 67 -19.38 4.39 -25.50
CA SER A 67 -20.79 4.58 -25.88
C SER A 67 -21.65 4.33 -24.62
N PRO A 68 -22.96 4.63 -24.62
CA PRO A 68 -23.79 4.47 -23.43
C PRO A 68 -23.60 3.10 -22.75
N ASN A 69 -23.10 3.14 -21.51
CA ASN A 69 -22.81 1.97 -20.68
C ASN A 69 -21.71 1.02 -21.20
N VAL A 70 -20.87 1.44 -22.14
CA VAL A 70 -19.70 0.69 -22.61
C VAL A 70 -18.43 1.37 -22.12
N PHE A 71 -17.63 0.67 -21.31
CA PHE A 71 -16.44 1.22 -20.67
C PHE A 71 -15.18 0.47 -21.04
N LYS A 72 -14.05 1.18 -21.10
CA LYS A 72 -12.72 0.58 -21.22
C LYS A 72 -11.70 1.25 -20.31
N ASN A 73 -10.58 0.56 -20.12
CA ASN A 73 -9.42 1.16 -19.48
C ASN A 73 -8.84 2.31 -20.31
N ASN A 74 -8.26 3.27 -19.61
CA ASN A 74 -7.41 4.30 -20.16
C ASN A 74 -6.09 4.38 -19.35
N ARG A 75 -5.21 5.32 -19.69
CA ARG A 75 -3.92 5.47 -19.01
C ARG A 75 -4.01 5.54 -17.48
N LEU A 76 -5.03 6.21 -16.93
CA LEU A 76 -5.19 6.36 -15.47
C LEU A 76 -5.81 5.12 -14.83
N SER A 77 -6.83 4.50 -15.43
CA SER A 77 -7.42 3.30 -14.85
C SER A 77 -6.54 2.05 -15.02
N SER A 78 -5.67 2.03 -16.03
CA SER A 78 -4.71 0.93 -16.25
C SER A 78 -3.67 0.80 -15.13
N VAL A 79 -3.44 1.83 -14.31
CA VAL A 79 -2.54 1.73 -13.14
C VAL A 79 -3.20 1.03 -11.94
N LEU A 80 -4.53 0.90 -11.95
CA LEU A 80 -5.29 0.16 -10.93
C LEU A 80 -5.27 -1.35 -11.17
N ARG A 81 -4.67 -1.79 -12.28
CA ARG A 81 -4.47 -3.22 -12.55
C ARG A 81 -3.49 -3.81 -11.54
N ASP A 82 -3.77 -5.04 -11.14
CA ASP A 82 -2.78 -5.91 -10.53
C ASP A 82 -2.65 -7.16 -11.40
N SER A 83 -1.47 -7.77 -11.44
CA SER A 83 -1.18 -8.86 -12.36
C SER A 83 -1.90 -10.18 -12.01
N LYS A 84 -2.94 -10.16 -11.16
CA LYS A 84 -3.55 -11.34 -10.56
C LYS A 84 -5.05 -11.43 -10.89
N LEU A 85 -5.53 -12.66 -10.92
CA LEU A 85 -6.89 -13.06 -11.29
C LEU A 85 -7.94 -12.59 -10.25
N PRO A 86 -9.25 -12.67 -10.56
CA PRO A 86 -10.33 -12.08 -9.76
C PRO A 86 -10.34 -12.58 -8.33
N VAL A 87 -10.64 -11.68 -7.40
CA VAL A 87 -10.74 -11.96 -5.96
C VAL A 87 -12.06 -12.66 -5.67
N SER A 88 -12.05 -13.86 -5.07
CA SER A 88 -13.20 -14.33 -4.29
C SER A 88 -13.15 -13.80 -2.86
N ASN A 89 -14.29 -13.78 -2.17
CA ASN A 89 -14.45 -13.20 -0.82
C ASN A 89 -13.73 -13.94 0.33
N SER A 90 -12.83 -14.90 0.06
CA SER A 90 -12.08 -15.60 1.11
C SER A 90 -10.86 -14.79 1.60
N GLU A 91 -10.55 -14.90 2.90
CA GLU A 91 -9.42 -14.20 3.53
C GLU A 91 -8.06 -14.58 2.90
N THR A 92 -7.87 -15.86 2.55
CA THR A 92 -6.66 -16.36 1.88
C THR A 92 -6.45 -15.66 0.53
N GLN A 93 -7.48 -15.56 -0.30
CA GLN A 93 -7.34 -14.93 -1.61
C GLN A 93 -7.17 -13.41 -1.54
N ARG A 94 -7.78 -12.76 -0.55
CA ARG A 94 -7.49 -11.34 -0.28
C ARG A 94 -6.04 -11.13 0.10
N THR A 95 -5.47 -12.04 0.88
CA THR A 95 -4.04 -12.00 1.23
C THR A 95 -3.17 -12.23 -0.01
N ASP A 96 -3.53 -13.19 -0.85
CA ASP A 96 -2.79 -13.51 -2.08
C ASP A 96 -2.81 -12.34 -3.09
N LYS A 97 -3.90 -11.60 -3.20
CA LYS A 97 -3.98 -10.38 -4.02
C LYS A 97 -2.84 -9.42 -3.70
N TYR A 98 -2.58 -9.20 -2.42
CA TYR A 98 -1.60 -8.25 -1.92
C TYR A 98 -0.20 -8.84 -1.71
N SER A 99 0.07 -10.05 -2.20
CA SER A 99 1.41 -10.66 -2.10
C SER A 99 2.46 -10.05 -3.04
N SER A 100 2.10 -9.02 -3.82
CA SER A 100 3.03 -8.24 -4.64
C SER A 100 2.68 -6.75 -4.56
N PRO A 101 3.67 -5.83 -4.69
CA PRO A 101 3.42 -4.40 -4.67
C PRO A 101 2.51 -3.97 -5.82
N SER A 102 1.50 -3.15 -5.52
CA SER A 102 0.66 -2.55 -6.55
C SER A 102 0.07 -1.23 -6.08
N PHE A 103 -0.22 -0.35 -7.03
CA PHE A 103 -0.92 0.91 -6.75
C PHE A 103 -2.37 0.64 -6.29
N SER A 104 -2.98 -0.47 -6.71
CA SER A 104 -4.29 -0.89 -6.25
C SER A 104 -4.32 -1.16 -4.74
N SER A 105 -3.24 -1.68 -4.14
CA SER A 105 -3.11 -1.84 -2.69
C SER A 105 -3.18 -0.52 -1.95
N PHE A 106 -2.49 0.51 -2.45
CA PHE A 106 -2.52 1.86 -1.87
C PHE A 106 -3.93 2.46 -1.95
N VAL A 107 -4.57 2.39 -3.12
CA VAL A 107 -5.96 2.85 -3.31
C VAL A 107 -6.91 2.14 -2.34
N SER A 108 -6.77 0.83 -2.21
CA SER A 108 -7.58 -0.01 -1.33
C SER A 108 -7.38 0.35 0.16
N PHE A 109 -6.14 0.62 0.59
CA PHE A 109 -5.83 1.11 1.93
C PHE A 109 -6.40 2.52 2.19
N CYS A 110 -6.31 3.42 1.21
CA CYS A 110 -6.89 4.75 1.33
C CYS A 110 -8.41 4.72 1.44
N ALA A 111 -9.07 3.86 0.65
CA ALA A 111 -10.52 3.74 0.62
C ALA A 111 -11.13 2.93 1.77
N ASP A 112 -10.32 2.21 2.55
CA ASP A 112 -10.77 1.48 3.74
C ASP A 112 -10.31 2.22 5.02
N GLU A 113 -9.12 1.92 5.53
CA GLU A 113 -8.67 2.42 6.83
C GLU A 113 -8.54 3.94 6.86
N SER A 114 -7.85 4.52 5.87
CA SER A 114 -7.55 5.95 5.90
C SER A 114 -8.82 6.80 5.85
N MET A 115 -9.79 6.42 5.01
CA MET A 115 -11.06 7.14 4.90
C MET A 115 -11.87 7.06 6.20
N LYS A 116 -11.97 5.87 6.82
CA LYS A 116 -12.68 5.68 8.10
C LYS A 116 -12.03 6.47 9.23
N VAL A 117 -10.70 6.43 9.33
CA VAL A 117 -9.91 7.20 10.32
C VAL A 117 -10.12 8.70 10.14
N SER A 118 -10.13 9.18 8.88
CA SER A 118 -10.27 10.61 8.56
C SER A 118 -11.60 11.19 9.03
N CYS A 119 -12.69 10.40 9.04
CA CYS A 119 -13.99 10.83 9.56
C CYS A 119 -13.96 11.19 11.04
N HIS A 120 -12.99 10.67 11.81
CA HIS A 120 -12.85 10.92 13.24
C HIS A 120 -11.87 12.05 13.58
N LEU A 121 -11.23 12.68 12.58
CA LEU A 121 -10.22 13.70 12.80
C LEU A 121 -10.77 14.91 13.57
N SER A 122 -11.93 15.44 13.18
CA SER A 122 -12.53 16.60 13.86
C SER A 122 -12.81 16.32 15.35
N ASP A 123 -13.42 15.16 15.64
CA ASP A 123 -13.78 14.79 17.01
C ASP A 123 -12.54 14.55 17.87
N PHE A 124 -11.51 13.91 17.29
CA PHE A 124 -10.23 13.71 17.95
C PHE A 124 -9.55 15.05 18.27
N ILE A 125 -9.49 16.00 17.34
CA ILE A 125 -8.85 17.31 17.58
C ILE A 125 -9.60 18.11 18.66
N LYS A 126 -10.93 17.97 18.73
CA LYS A 126 -11.73 18.61 19.78
C LYS A 126 -11.56 17.93 21.14
N ASN A 127 -11.36 16.62 21.17
CA ASN A 127 -11.27 15.81 22.39
C ASN A 127 -10.04 14.87 22.40
N PRO A 128 -8.79 15.40 22.33
CA PRO A 128 -7.59 14.60 22.09
C PRO A 128 -7.20 13.68 23.26
N LYS A 129 -7.92 13.76 24.39
CA LYS A 129 -7.69 12.93 25.57
C LYS A 129 -8.55 11.66 25.60
N GLU A 130 -9.62 11.59 24.81
CA GLU A 130 -10.54 10.43 24.81
C GLU A 130 -9.94 9.21 24.10
N HIS A 131 -9.07 9.46 23.12
CA HIS A 131 -8.40 8.43 22.33
C HIS A 131 -6.97 8.85 22.04
N VAL A 132 -6.06 7.89 21.91
CA VAL A 132 -4.64 8.16 21.58
C VAL A 132 -4.49 8.66 20.13
N SER A 133 -5.41 8.29 19.24
CA SER A 133 -5.44 8.74 17.84
C SER A 133 -6.84 8.61 17.22
N PRO A 134 -7.12 9.26 16.07
CA PRO A 134 -8.35 9.02 15.30
C PRO A 134 -8.52 7.55 14.88
N PHE A 135 -7.41 6.81 14.73
CA PHE A 135 -7.44 5.39 14.42
C PHE A 135 -8.05 4.57 15.55
N ASN A 136 -7.70 4.88 16.80
CA ASN A 136 -8.27 4.21 17.97
C ASN A 136 -9.77 4.43 18.07
N ARG A 137 -10.25 5.62 17.69
CA ARG A 137 -11.69 5.90 17.60
C ARG A 137 -12.37 5.04 16.54
N ALA A 138 -11.74 4.87 15.38
CA ALA A 138 -12.32 4.21 14.22
C ALA A 138 -12.39 2.69 14.35
N PHE A 139 -11.35 2.06 14.90
CA PHE A 139 -11.15 0.61 14.80
C PHE A 139 -11.02 -0.11 16.14
N SER A 140 -10.35 0.49 17.13
CA SER A 140 -10.18 -0.14 18.44
C SER A 140 -9.68 0.86 19.48
N PRO A 141 -10.48 1.18 20.53
CA PRO A 141 -10.10 2.18 21.51
C PRO A 141 -8.80 1.86 22.27
N CYS A 142 -8.40 0.59 22.35
CA CYS A 142 -7.35 0.13 23.26
C CYS A 142 -6.16 -0.56 22.58
N ALA A 143 -6.10 -0.64 21.24
CA ALA A 143 -4.99 -1.28 20.52
C ALA A 143 -4.22 -0.25 19.69
N THR A 144 -2.90 -0.32 19.69
CA THR A 144 -2.08 0.34 18.66
C THR A 144 -2.49 -0.16 17.27
N THR A 145 -2.20 0.60 16.22
CA THR A 145 -2.48 0.18 14.83
C THR A 145 -1.91 -1.21 14.52
N TRP A 146 -0.70 -1.50 15.01
CA TRP A 146 -0.04 -2.79 14.81
C TRP A 146 -0.69 -3.93 15.60
N GLU A 147 -1.15 -3.68 16.82
CA GLU A 147 -1.90 -4.68 17.60
C GLU A 147 -3.26 -4.98 16.97
N TRP A 148 -3.95 -3.97 16.44
CA TRP A 148 -5.19 -4.16 15.70
C TRP A 148 -4.96 -5.02 14.44
N PHE A 149 -3.89 -4.76 13.69
CA PHE A 149 -3.50 -5.55 12.53
C PHE A 149 -3.26 -7.03 12.85
N LYS A 150 -2.83 -7.36 14.08
CA LYS A 150 -2.62 -8.75 14.54
C LYS A 150 -3.92 -9.47 14.93
N GLN A 151 -5.05 -8.78 15.04
CA GLN A 151 -6.32 -9.39 15.41
C GLN A 151 -6.83 -10.36 14.32
N PRO A 152 -7.56 -11.43 14.68
CA PRO A 152 -8.14 -12.35 13.72
C PRO A 152 -9.00 -11.64 12.66
N GLY A 153 -8.85 -12.00 11.38
CA GLY A 153 -9.56 -11.39 10.26
C GLY A 153 -8.90 -10.14 9.65
N ASN A 154 -7.79 -9.66 10.23
CA ASN A 154 -7.03 -8.51 9.72
C ASN A 154 -5.75 -8.88 8.95
N GLY A 155 -5.41 -10.18 8.84
CA GLY A 155 -4.15 -10.62 8.22
C GLY A 155 -3.98 -10.09 6.79
N TRP A 156 -5.06 -10.10 6.00
CA TRP A 156 -5.06 -9.56 4.64
C TRP A 156 -4.82 -8.04 4.59
N ARG A 157 -5.19 -7.29 5.64
CA ARG A 157 -4.95 -5.84 5.72
C ARG A 157 -3.48 -5.54 5.97
N VAL A 158 -2.79 -6.37 6.74
CA VAL A 158 -1.34 -6.27 6.93
C VAL A 158 -0.60 -6.51 5.61
N ALA A 159 -1.00 -7.55 4.87
CA ALA A 159 -0.47 -7.81 3.54
C ALA A 159 -0.72 -6.64 2.58
N ARG A 160 -1.95 -6.09 2.57
CA ARG A 160 -2.30 -4.89 1.80
C ARG A 160 -1.44 -3.68 2.17
N PHE A 161 -1.27 -3.42 3.47
CA PHE A 161 -0.48 -2.30 3.96
C PHE A 161 0.99 -2.44 3.53
N GLY A 162 1.58 -3.63 3.68
CA GLY A 162 2.94 -3.90 3.21
C GLY A 162 3.10 -3.66 1.71
N SER A 163 2.22 -4.23 0.89
CA SER A 163 2.20 -4.01 -0.57
C SER A 163 2.04 -2.54 -0.95
N ALA A 164 1.18 -1.79 -0.23
CA ALA A 164 0.99 -0.37 -0.45
C ALA A 164 2.25 0.45 -0.13
N MET A 165 2.92 0.17 1.00
CA MET A 165 4.14 0.87 1.39
C MET A 165 5.31 0.56 0.45
N GLU A 166 5.44 -0.69 0.02
CA GLU A 166 6.46 -1.08 -0.96
C GLU A 166 6.24 -0.35 -2.29
N ASN A 167 4.99 -0.27 -2.78
CA ASN A 167 4.66 0.48 -3.99
C ASN A 167 4.94 2.00 -3.88
N LEU A 168 4.67 2.60 -2.71
CA LEU A 168 5.02 4.00 -2.47
C LEU A 168 6.53 4.22 -2.47
N SER A 169 7.29 3.30 -1.85
CA SER A 169 8.75 3.35 -1.82
C SER A 169 9.34 3.29 -3.23
N ASP A 170 8.84 2.37 -4.07
CA ASP A 170 9.25 2.25 -5.49
C ASP A 170 8.93 3.49 -6.32
N SER A 171 7.97 4.31 -5.88
CA SER A 171 7.58 5.55 -6.57
C SER A 171 8.47 6.74 -6.22
N ILE A 172 9.30 6.63 -5.17
CA ILE A 172 10.28 7.65 -4.81
C ILE A 172 11.55 7.39 -5.62
N PRO A 173 12.04 8.36 -6.43
CA PRO A 173 13.28 8.19 -7.18
C PRO A 173 14.44 7.87 -6.24
N ALA A 174 15.21 6.83 -6.56
CA ALA A 174 16.33 6.37 -5.74
C ALA A 174 17.32 7.50 -5.45
N GLU A 175 17.49 8.42 -6.40
CA GLU A 175 18.33 9.62 -6.31
C GLU A 175 17.97 10.49 -5.11
N THR A 176 16.70 10.48 -4.68
CA THR A 176 16.25 11.23 -3.49
C THR A 176 16.97 10.74 -2.24
N LEU A 177 17.12 9.42 -2.08
CA LEU A 177 17.85 8.82 -0.97
C LEU A 177 19.36 8.92 -1.19
N LEU A 178 19.83 8.60 -2.40
CA LEU A 178 21.25 8.53 -2.73
C LEU A 178 21.94 9.90 -2.70
N ASN A 179 21.19 11.00 -2.88
CA ASN A 179 21.73 12.36 -2.83
C ASN A 179 21.31 13.12 -1.56
N ALA A 180 20.56 12.50 -0.65
CA ALA A 180 20.13 13.16 0.60
C ALA A 180 21.30 13.55 1.50
N ILE A 181 22.34 12.71 1.50
CA ILE A 181 23.55 12.84 2.29
C ILE A 181 24.73 12.56 1.37
N ASP A 182 25.89 13.18 1.61
CA ASP A 182 27.13 12.78 0.95
C ASP A 182 27.62 11.44 1.55
N TRP A 183 26.99 10.33 1.14
CA TRP A 183 27.29 9.01 1.69
C TRP A 183 28.75 8.58 1.48
N LYS A 184 29.47 9.21 0.54
CA LYS A 184 30.88 8.93 0.27
C LYS A 184 31.81 9.66 1.23
N SER A 185 31.35 10.69 1.93
CA SER A 185 32.14 11.38 2.94
C SER A 185 32.22 10.61 4.26
N LEU A 186 31.32 9.65 4.47
CA LEU A 186 31.32 8.77 5.65
C LEU A 186 32.54 7.85 5.64
N GLU A 187 33.10 7.59 6.82
CA GLU A 187 34.29 6.77 6.96
C GLU A 187 33.99 5.30 6.61
N SER A 188 35.02 4.60 6.15
CA SER A 188 34.86 3.18 5.84
C SER A 188 34.49 2.39 7.09
N ASP A 189 33.57 1.45 6.92
CA ASP A 189 33.01 0.59 7.95
C ASP A 189 32.14 1.30 9.01
N GLU A 190 31.76 2.57 8.80
CA GLU A 190 30.69 3.20 9.58
C GLU A 190 29.33 2.51 9.36
N PHE A 191 28.44 2.67 10.34
CA PHE A 191 27.14 2.00 10.37
C PHE A 191 25.99 2.94 10.00
N VAL A 192 25.18 2.51 9.04
CA VAL A 192 23.86 3.07 8.75
C VAL A 192 22.81 2.14 9.36
N VAL A 193 21.97 2.67 10.25
CA VAL A 193 20.88 1.91 10.88
C VAL A 193 19.54 2.37 10.32
N ASP A 194 18.88 1.49 9.59
CA ASP A 194 17.56 1.68 9.00
C ASP A 194 16.48 1.19 9.98
N VAL A 195 15.95 2.11 10.78
CA VAL A 195 14.95 1.84 11.83
C VAL A 195 13.54 1.90 11.24
N GLY A 196 12.80 0.79 11.33
CA GLY A 196 11.52 0.65 10.62
C GLY A 196 11.72 0.43 9.11
N GLY A 197 12.86 -0.15 8.73
CA GLY A 197 13.26 -0.31 7.33
C GLY A 197 12.48 -1.38 6.55
N GLY A 198 11.51 -2.05 7.19
CA GLY A 198 10.75 -3.15 6.62
C GLY A 198 11.66 -4.29 6.18
N VAL A 199 11.61 -4.61 4.88
CA VAL A 199 12.48 -5.63 4.27
C VAL A 199 13.89 -5.11 3.94
N GLY A 200 14.14 -3.80 4.07
CA GLY A 200 15.43 -3.15 3.83
C GLY A 200 15.67 -2.73 2.38
N SER A 201 14.63 -2.34 1.63
CA SER A 201 14.78 -1.89 0.23
C SER A 201 15.62 -0.61 0.12
N ALA A 202 15.43 0.34 1.04
CA ALA A 202 16.23 1.57 1.11
C ALA A 202 17.71 1.26 1.44
N ALA A 203 17.95 0.44 2.48
CA ALA A 203 19.29 -0.02 2.81
C ALA A 203 19.98 -0.79 1.67
N LEU A 204 19.24 -1.55 0.85
CA LEU A 204 19.80 -2.22 -0.33
C LEU A 204 20.29 -1.23 -1.39
N MET A 205 19.55 -0.14 -1.63
CA MET A 205 19.99 0.91 -2.58
C MET A 205 21.29 1.56 -2.10
N LEU A 206 21.35 1.90 -0.82
CA LEU A 206 22.55 2.48 -0.22
C LEU A 206 23.72 1.50 -0.23
N TYR A 207 23.50 0.23 0.12
CA TYR A 207 24.53 -0.81 0.07
C TYR A 207 25.18 -0.93 -1.30
N LYS A 208 24.40 -0.83 -2.38
CA LYS A 208 24.92 -0.84 -3.75
C LYS A 208 25.67 0.44 -4.12
N HIS A 209 25.26 1.59 -3.59
CA HIS A 209 25.86 2.90 -3.87
C HIS A 209 27.14 3.17 -3.07
N SER A 210 27.13 2.81 -1.78
CA SER A 210 28.17 3.03 -0.78
C SER A 210 28.55 1.71 -0.10
N PRO A 211 29.24 0.80 -0.81
CA PRO A 211 29.59 -0.53 -0.29
C PRO A 211 30.67 -0.50 0.80
N HIS A 212 31.32 0.65 1.02
CA HIS A 212 32.30 0.87 2.08
C HIS A 212 31.67 0.95 3.47
N LEU A 213 30.35 1.13 3.56
CA LEU A 213 29.62 1.21 4.82
C LEU A 213 29.08 -0.16 5.28
N ASN A 214 28.62 -0.20 6.53
CA ASN A 214 27.87 -1.30 7.13
C ASN A 214 26.40 -0.88 7.31
N TYR A 215 25.48 -1.83 7.18
CA TYR A 215 24.04 -1.60 7.23
C TYR A 215 23.38 -2.50 8.26
N VAL A 216 22.49 -1.92 9.06
CA VAL A 216 21.65 -2.65 10.00
C VAL A 216 20.20 -2.29 9.73
N VAL A 217 19.39 -3.25 9.32
CA VAL A 217 17.94 -3.08 9.13
C VAL A 217 17.24 -3.57 10.38
N GLN A 218 16.46 -2.69 11.02
CA GLN A 218 15.70 -2.99 12.22
C GLN A 218 14.20 -2.86 11.95
N ASP A 219 13.45 -3.92 12.26
CA ASP A 219 11.98 -3.92 12.15
C ASP A 219 11.37 -5.05 13.01
N LEU A 220 10.06 -5.23 12.96
CA LEU A 220 9.33 -6.32 13.59
C LEU A 220 9.74 -7.69 13.02
N ASP A 221 9.61 -8.74 13.83
CA ASP A 221 9.98 -10.13 13.47
C ASP A 221 9.47 -10.56 12.09
N VAL A 222 8.23 -10.23 11.77
CA VAL A 222 7.58 -10.60 10.51
C VAL A 222 8.27 -9.95 9.30
N GLN A 223 8.70 -8.69 9.44
CA GLN A 223 9.39 -7.96 8.38
C GLN A 223 10.83 -8.43 8.23
N ILE A 224 11.54 -8.66 9.33
CA ILE A 224 12.91 -9.19 9.30
C ILE A 224 12.95 -10.59 8.68
N SER A 225 11.96 -11.44 8.99
CA SER A 225 11.83 -12.78 8.37
C SER A 225 11.61 -12.69 6.86
N ALA A 226 10.80 -11.74 6.39
CA ALA A 226 10.62 -11.49 4.96
C ALA A 226 11.88 -10.86 4.31
N GLY A 227 12.54 -9.96 5.04
CA GLY A 227 13.78 -9.28 4.67
C GLY A 227 14.91 -10.26 4.38
N THR A 228 15.06 -11.33 5.18
CA THR A 228 16.08 -12.36 4.92
C THR A 228 15.98 -12.91 3.50
N LYS A 229 14.78 -13.33 3.07
CA LYS A 229 14.54 -13.85 1.71
C LYS A 229 14.78 -12.78 0.63
N PHE A 230 14.43 -11.52 0.92
CA PHE A 230 14.67 -10.40 0.03
C PHE A 230 16.18 -10.18 -0.19
N TRP A 231 16.98 -10.14 0.87
CA TRP A 231 18.42 -9.92 0.80
C TRP A 231 19.17 -11.13 0.22
N GLU A 232 18.76 -12.36 0.51
CA GLU A 232 19.32 -13.57 -0.13
C GLU A 232 19.20 -13.54 -1.65
N ARG A 233 18.09 -13.01 -2.18
CA ARG A 233 17.86 -12.89 -3.62
C ARG A 233 18.61 -11.74 -4.27
N ASN A 234 18.83 -10.64 -3.55
CA ASN A 234 19.28 -9.38 -4.13
C ASN A 234 20.75 -9.02 -3.82
N ALA A 235 21.28 -9.45 -2.68
CA ALA A 235 22.62 -9.11 -2.20
C ALA A 235 23.11 -10.07 -1.10
N LEU A 236 23.12 -11.38 -1.40
CA LEU A 236 23.53 -12.44 -0.46
C LEU A 236 24.91 -12.18 0.18
N GLN A 237 25.85 -11.63 -0.61
CA GLN A 237 27.20 -11.33 -0.13
C GLN A 237 27.21 -10.31 1.03
N GLY A 238 26.27 -9.36 1.06
CA GLY A 238 26.14 -8.40 2.15
C GLY A 238 25.83 -9.08 3.49
N LEU A 239 24.96 -10.08 3.46
CA LEU A 239 24.65 -10.91 4.64
C LEU A 239 25.84 -11.80 5.04
N GLN A 240 26.45 -12.48 4.07
CA GLN A 240 27.56 -13.43 4.32
C GLN A 240 28.80 -12.75 4.89
N THR A 241 29.10 -11.54 4.43
CA THR A 241 30.25 -10.74 4.93
C THR A 241 29.94 -10.03 6.25
N GLY A 242 28.68 -10.01 6.69
CA GLY A 242 28.24 -9.28 7.87
C GLY A 242 28.19 -7.75 7.68
N ARG A 243 28.40 -7.26 6.45
CA ARG A 243 28.20 -5.84 6.08
C ARG A 243 26.73 -5.44 6.14
N VAL A 244 25.81 -6.39 6.04
CA VAL A 244 24.38 -6.19 6.22
C VAL A 244 23.90 -7.10 7.34
N ARG A 245 23.18 -6.54 8.31
CA ARG A 245 22.60 -7.26 9.44
C ARG A 245 21.11 -6.96 9.55
N LEU A 246 20.31 -7.99 9.71
CA LEU A 246 18.86 -7.86 9.93
C LEU A 246 18.59 -8.12 11.41
N GLN A 247 17.91 -7.20 12.09
CA GLN A 247 17.68 -7.26 13.53
C GLN A 247 16.20 -7.07 13.84
N SER A 248 15.61 -8.05 14.51
CA SER A 248 14.26 -7.86 15.04
C SER A 248 14.30 -6.93 16.26
N LYS A 249 13.54 -5.84 16.19
CA LYS A 249 13.32 -4.91 17.29
C LYS A 249 11.89 -4.35 17.25
N GLY A 250 11.27 -4.24 18.42
CA GLY A 250 10.04 -3.47 18.59
C GLY A 250 10.31 -1.97 18.42
N CYS A 251 9.37 -1.24 17.83
CA CYS A 251 9.50 0.19 17.51
C CYS A 251 9.46 1.14 18.74
N LEU A 252 9.71 0.63 19.96
CA LEU A 252 9.83 1.41 21.18
C LEU A 252 11.31 1.70 21.42
N LEU A 253 11.89 2.64 20.66
CA LEU A 253 13.24 3.15 20.93
C LEU A 253 13.26 4.27 22.00
N PHE A 254 12.10 4.63 22.54
CA PHE A 254 11.99 5.50 23.69
C PHE A 254 11.02 4.89 24.69
N SER A 255 11.49 3.99 25.55
CA SER A 255 10.88 3.89 26.87
C SER A 255 11.12 5.22 27.55
N SER A 256 10.04 5.90 27.93
CA SER A 256 10.07 7.08 28.77
C SER A 256 10.51 6.68 30.18
N ASP A 257 11.79 6.39 30.35
CA ASP A 257 12.46 6.39 31.64
C ASP A 257 13.43 7.58 31.64
N ALA A 258 12.87 8.76 31.87
CA ALA A 258 13.56 9.98 32.32
C ALA A 258 12.56 10.82 33.13
#